data_AF-B3RBE2-F1
#
_entry.id   AF-B3RBE2-F1
#
_cell.length_a   1.000
_cell.length_b   1.000
_cell.length_c   1.000
_cell.angle_alpha   90.00
_cell.angle_beta   90.00
_cell.angle_gamma   90.00
#
_symmetry.space_group_name_H-M   'P 1'
#
loop_
_entity.id
_entity.type
_entity.pdbx_description
1 polymer ?
#
loop_
_entity_poly.entity_id
_entity_poly.type
_entity_poly.pdbx_seq_one_letter_code
_entity_poly.pdbx_strand_id
1 'polypeptide(L)' 'MNRVTPIQHSPYTVSVYPIEQEPGLWFATYMIAEYRNGAERIVANVAMRHDTHRSEARARQAARRAGEHAAARLRQQ' A
#
# COMPACT_ATOMS: atom_id res chain seq x y z
N MET A 1 34.71 0.49 12.61
CA MET A 1 33.43 0.85 13.26
C MET A 1 32.35 0.93 12.18
N ASN A 2 31.67 -0.18 11.86
CA ASN A 2 30.58 -0.17 10.88
C ASN A 2 29.26 -0.04 11.64
N ARG A 3 28.72 1.18 11.72
CA ARG A 3 27.34 1.39 12.18
C ARG A 3 26.42 1.01 11.03
N VAL A 4 25.98 -0.25 11.02
CA VAL A 4 24.77 -0.63 10.29
C VAL A 4 23.63 0.05 11.05
N THR A 5 23.20 1.22 10.57
CA THR A 5 21.93 1.80 10.98
C THR A 5 20.87 0.73 10.78
N PRO A 6 20.14 0.29 11.82
CA PRO A 6 18.96 -0.51 11.59
C PRO A 6 18.05 0.38 10.76
N ILE A 7 17.90 0.05 9.48
CA ILE A 7 16.79 0.59 8.70
C ILE A 7 15.60 0.13 9.53
N GLN A 8 14.88 1.09 10.11
CA GLN A 8 13.69 0.81 10.89
C GLN A 8 12.66 0.32 9.88
N HIS A 9 12.79 -0.96 9.50
CA HIS A 9 11.87 -1.63 8.61
C HIS A 9 10.55 -1.58 9.33
N SER A 10 9.69 -0.66 8.88
CA SER A 10 8.26 -0.83 9.10
C SER A 10 7.96 -2.29 8.77
N PRO A 11 7.39 -3.07 9.71
CA PRO A 11 7.06 -4.47 9.43
C PRO A 11 6.04 -4.57 8.29
N TYR A 12 5.33 -3.47 8.00
CA TYR A 12 4.37 -3.35 6.92
C TYR A 12 4.99 -2.76 5.64
N THR A 13 4.78 -3.46 4.52
CA THR A 13 4.98 -2.96 3.16
C THR A 13 3.64 -2.65 2.53
N VAL A 14 3.61 -1.66 1.62
CA VAL A 14 2.41 -1.30 0.86
C VAL A 14 2.70 -1.53 -0.62
N SER A 15 1.85 -2.30 -1.29
CA SER A 15 1.88 -2.52 -2.74
C SER A 15 0.62 -1.92 -3.35
N VAL A 16 0.73 -1.36 -4.55
CA VAL A 16 -0.39 -0.66 -5.22
C VAL A 16 -0.55 -1.17 -6.64
N TYR A 17 -1.79 -1.51 -7.00
CA TYR A 17 -2.18 -2.07 -8.28
C TYR A 17 -3.31 -1.23 -8.87
N PRO A 18 -3.05 -0.36 -9.85
CA PRO A 18 -4.12 0.33 -10.54
C PRO A 18 -4.90 -0.63 -11.44
N ILE A 19 -6.18 -0.34 -11.61
CA ILE A 19 -7.11 -1.10 -12.44
C ILE A 19 -7.90 -0.09 -13.26
N GLU A 20 -7.85 -0.24 -14.58
CA GLU A 20 -8.71 0.50 -15.50
C GLU A 20 -10.09 -0.18 -15.50
N GLN A 21 -11.10 0.52 -14.98
CA GLN A 21 -12.48 0.02 -14.95
C GLN A 21 -13.15 0.19 -16.31
N GLU A 22 -12.94 1.36 -16.91
CA GLU A 22 -13.40 1.77 -18.23
C GLU A 22 -12.28 2.60 -18.88
N PRO A 23 -12.24 2.75 -20.21
CA PRO A 23 -11.21 3.55 -20.88
C PRO A 23 -11.06 4.95 -20.26
N GLY A 24 -9.89 5.22 -19.66
CA GLY A 24 -9.58 6.48 -19.00
C GLY A 24 -10.19 6.66 -17.59
N LEU A 25 -10.81 5.63 -17.02
CA LEU A 25 -11.31 5.62 -15.64
C LEU A 25 -10.60 4.56 -14.81
N TRP A 26 -9.83 5.01 -13.84
CA TRP A 26 -8.91 4.19 -13.06
C TRP A 26 -9.29 4.21 -11.59
N PHE A 27 -9.31 3.05 -10.93
CA PHE A 27 -9.17 2.96 -9.48
C PHE A 27 -7.90 2.18 -9.16
N ALA A 28 -7.56 2.06 -7.87
CA ALA A 28 -6.45 1.21 -7.47
C ALA A 28 -6.78 0.38 -6.24
N THR A 29 -6.10 -0.76 -6.16
CA THR A 29 -6.07 -1.62 -4.98
C THR A 29 -4.76 -1.36 -4.26
N TYR A 30 -4.80 -1.23 -2.93
CA TYR A 30 -3.59 -1.33 -2.11
C TYR A 30 -3.62 -2.62 -1.28
N MET A 31 -2.44 -3.20 -1.14
CA MET A 31 -2.20 -4.38 -0.32
C MET A 31 -1.16 -4.04 0.73
N ILE A 32 -1.41 -4.45 1.97
CA ILE A 32 -0.46 -4.30 3.08
C ILE A 32 -0.01 -5.69 3.48
N ALA A 33 1.29 -5.92 3.42
CA ALA A 33 1.91 -7.15 3.86
C ALA A 33 2.77 -6.88 5.10
N GLU A 34 2.67 -7.75 6.08
CA GLU A 34 3.54 -7.77 7.25
C GLU A 34 4.61 -8.84 7.07
N TYR A 35 5.89 -8.48 7.21
CA TYR A 35 6.97 -9.46 7.25
C TYR A 35 7.38 -9.71 8.70
N ARG A 36 7.08 -10.91 9.22
CA ARG A 36 7.40 -11.29 10.60
C ARG A 36 7.97 -12.70 10.64
N ASN A 37 9.07 -12.87 11.36
CA ASN A 37 9.74 -14.17 11.56
C ASN A 37 10.04 -14.92 10.26
N GLY A 38 10.42 -14.20 9.20
CA GLY A 38 10.75 -14.81 7.90
C GLY A 38 9.55 -15.12 7.00
N ALA A 39 8.32 -14.85 7.44
CA ALA A 39 7.10 -15.08 6.67
C ALA A 39 6.39 -13.76 6.31
N GLU A 40 5.86 -13.71 5.09
CA GLU A 40 4.98 -12.63 4.63
C GLU A 40 3.52 -12.97 4.92
N ARG A 41 2.79 -12.05 5.55
CA ARG A 41 1.35 -12.15 5.81
C ARG A 41 0.63 -10.94 5.24
N ILE A 42 -0.36 -11.17 4.40
CA ILE A 42 -1.25 -10.08 3.96
C ILE A 42 -2.18 -9.71 5.12
N VAL A 43 -2.12 -8.45 5.55
CA VAL A 43 -2.94 -7.91 6.65
C VAL A 43 -4.03 -6.96 6.15
N ALA A 44 -3.91 -6.44 4.93
CA ALA A 44 -4.99 -5.71 4.26
C ALA A 44 -4.91 -5.88 2.74
N ASN A 45 -6.06 -5.98 2.08
CA ASN A 45 -6.20 -5.93 0.63
C ASN A 45 -7.49 -5.17 0.30
N VAL A 46 -7.36 -3.94 -0.19
CA VAL A 46 -8.49 -3.01 -0.32
C VAL A 46 -8.55 -2.47 -1.73
N ALA A 47 -9.62 -2.81 -2.43
CA ALA A 47 -9.96 -2.24 -3.73
C ALA A 47 -10.73 -0.92 -3.55
N MET A 48 -10.16 0.21 -3.99
CA MET A 48 -10.78 1.53 -3.85
C MET A 48 -11.78 1.82 -4.98
N ARG A 49 -12.74 0.91 -5.23
CA ARG A 49 -13.70 1.02 -6.34
C ARG A 49 -14.56 2.29 -6.31
N HIS A 50 -14.71 2.91 -5.15
CA HIS A 50 -15.45 4.16 -4.96
C HIS A 50 -14.61 5.41 -5.26
N ASP A 51 -13.28 5.29 -5.35
CA ASP A 51 -12.34 6.39 -5.58
C ASP A 51 -11.70 6.21 -6.97
N THR A 52 -12.37 6.77 -7.97
CA THR A 52 -11.96 6.69 -9.37
C THR A 52 -11.32 7.98 -9.86
N HIS A 53 -10.37 7.86 -10.77
CA HIS A 53 -9.59 8.96 -11.31
C HIS A 53 -9.45 8.85 -12.82
N ARG A 54 -9.22 10.00 -13.46
CA ARG A 54 -8.99 10.09 -14.91
C ARG A 54 -7.60 9.67 -15.38
N SER A 55 -6.76 9.19 -14.46
CA SER A 55 -5.43 8.69 -14.80
C SER A 55 -4.93 7.63 -13.82
N GLU A 56 -4.18 6.68 -14.35
CA GLU A 56 -3.51 5.63 -13.58
C GLU A 56 -2.63 6.22 -12.46
N ALA A 57 -1.85 7.26 -12.76
CA ALA A 57 -0.94 7.88 -11.79
C ALA A 57 -1.68 8.44 -10.57
N ARG A 58 -2.85 9.07 -10.78
CA ARG A 58 -3.67 9.60 -9.67
C ARG A 58 -4.25 8.46 -8.84
N ALA A 59 -4.76 7.39 -9.48
CA ALA A 59 -5.23 6.21 -8.78
C ALA A 59 -4.13 5.53 -7.95
N ARG A 60 -2.93 5.38 -8.51
CA ARG A 60 -1.77 4.86 -7.79
C ARG A 60 -1.42 5.73 -6.58
N GLN A 61 -1.40 7.06 -6.75
CA GLN A 61 -1.06 7.97 -5.67
C GLN A 61 -2.10 7.98 -4.55
N ALA A 62 -3.40 7.95 -4.89
CA ALA A 62 -4.49 7.85 -3.93
C ALA A 62 -4.39 6.56 -3.10
N ALA A 63 -4.25 5.42 -3.76
CA ALA A 63 -4.09 4.13 -3.08
C ALA A 63 -2.80 4.02 -2.27
N ARG A 64 -1.69 4.61 -2.75
CA ARG A 64 -0.45 4.69 -1.96
C ARG A 64 -0.68 5.42 -0.65
N ARG A 65 -1.28 6.61 -0.69
CA ARG A 65 -1.56 7.41 0.52
C ARG A 65 -2.51 6.67 1.46
N ALA A 66 -3.59 6.09 0.93
CA ALA A 66 -4.55 5.33 1.74
C ALA A 66 -3.87 4.12 2.43
N GLY A 67 -3.06 3.36 1.68
CA GLY A 67 -2.32 2.22 2.20
C GLY A 67 -1.25 2.62 3.22
N GLU A 68 -0.52 3.72 3.01
CA GLU A 68 0.47 4.24 3.97
C GLU A 68 -0.20 4.69 5.27
N HIS A 69 -1.34 5.38 5.19
CA HIS A 69 -2.13 5.76 6.36
C HIS A 69 -2.68 4.54 7.11
N ALA A 70 -3.17 3.53 6.39
CA ALA A 70 -3.62 2.28 6.99
C ALA A 70 -2.46 1.53 7.66
N ALA A 71 -1.30 1.43 7.02
CA ALA A 71 -0.10 0.84 7.60
C ALA A 71 0.39 1.60 8.84
N ALA A 72 0.33 2.94 8.83
CA ALA A 72 0.68 3.76 9.99
C ALA A 72 -0.24 3.48 11.19
N ARG A 73 -1.55 3.27 10.94
CA ARG A 73 -2.49 2.87 12.00
C ARG A 73 -2.20 1.47 12.54
N LEU A 74 -1.83 0.52 11.69
CA LEU A 74 -1.45 -0.83 12.13
C LEU A 74 -0.21 -0.82 13.04
N ARG A 75 0.73 0.11 12.83
CA ARG A 75 1.90 0.27 13.74
C ARG A 75 1.54 0.78 15.13
N GLN A 76 0.34 1.34 15.32
CA GLN A 76 -0.11 1.90 16.61
C GLN A 76 -1.00 0.93 17.40
N GLN A 77 -1.34 -0.23 16.82
CA GLN A 77 -2.13 -1.29 17.47
C GLN A 77 -1.22 -2.25 18.24
#